data_AF-A0A8S1TD38-F1
#
_entry.id   AF-A0A8S1TD38-F1
#
_cell.length_a   1.000
_cell.length_b   1.000
_cell.length_c   1.000
_cell.angle_alpha   90.00
_cell.angle_beta   90.00
_cell.angle_gamma   90.00
#
_symmetry.space_group_name_H-M   'P 1'
#
loop_
_entity.id
_entity.type
_entity.pdbx_description
1 polymer ?
#
loop_
_entity_poly.entity_id
_entity_poly.type
_entity_poly.pdbx_seq_one_letter_code
_entity_poly.pdbx_strand_id
1 'polypeptide(L)'
;MKCAKKKYKYLIEEDRIDMDKVLKNIQYTLEITQYEQNELQKMFCVVKDKMHCLESQNYTIEKEERALKSENDELQYFIQEKKQILNQLNSLIEIHEVSQEDQQLDGDSSINIYHILQTYTPRKQKVGIDTLLNIQKEEQQILQLKTLLQTIENQTAALNMNDLFWSCIRCNKRLQEGQNEQTCIYHSGKLKYYSCRTCGADEYFTCCHQCRDCNSGCKIGLHKP
;
A
#
# COMPACT_ATOMS: atom_id res chain seq x y z
N MET A 1 -27.31 60.51 54.60
CA MET A 1 -26.15 59.59 54.60
C MET A 1 -26.46 58.08 54.79
N LYS A 2 -27.73 57.62 54.83
CA LYS A 2 -28.06 56.18 55.00
C LYS A 2 -28.28 55.40 53.68
N CYS A 3 -28.20 56.06 52.52
CA CYS A 3 -28.51 55.45 51.22
C CYS A 3 -27.30 54.81 50.51
N ALA A 4 -26.07 55.19 50.86
CA ALA A 4 -24.85 54.68 50.20
C ALA A 4 -24.39 53.30 50.71
N LYS A 5 -24.76 52.89 51.94
CA LYS A 5 -24.35 51.61 52.52
C LYS A 5 -25.13 50.40 51.99
N LYS A 6 -26.32 50.59 51.42
CA LYS A 6 -27.07 49.48 50.80
C LYS A 6 -26.54 49.09 49.42
N LYS A 7 -25.90 50.01 48.69
CA LYS A 7 -25.39 49.73 47.33
C LYS A 7 -24.13 48.88 47.30
N TYR A 8 -23.29 48.93 48.34
CA TYR A 8 -22.07 48.12 48.44
C TYR A 8 -22.30 46.67 48.88
N LYS A 9 -23.46 46.34 49.45
CA LYS A 9 -23.74 44.96 49.92
C LYS A 9 -24.16 44.03 48.77
N TYR A 10 -24.79 44.57 47.72
CA TYR A 10 -25.23 43.80 46.55
C TYR A 10 -24.10 43.51 45.53
N LEU A 11 -23.02 44.29 45.54
CA LEU A 11 -21.86 44.07 44.65
C LEU A 11 -20.90 42.97 45.12
N ILE A 12 -21.05 42.45 46.34
CA ILE A 12 -20.17 41.41 46.90
C ILE A 12 -20.79 40.00 46.77
N GLU A 13 -22.10 39.90 46.51
CA GLU A 13 -22.80 38.61 46.37
C GLU A 13 -22.88 38.10 44.92
N GLU A 14 -22.67 38.95 43.91
CA GLU A 14 -22.72 38.57 42.48
C GLU A 14 -21.45 37.86 41.96
N ASP A 15 -20.34 37.90 42.71
CA ASP A 15 -19.06 37.28 42.31
C ASP A 15 -18.74 35.97 43.06
N ARG A 16 -19.71 35.39 43.79
CA ARG A 16 -19.50 34.06 44.38
C ARG A 16 -19.54 33.01 43.28
N ILE A 17 -18.36 32.65 42.78
CA ILE A 17 -18.14 31.49 41.93
C ILE A 17 -18.75 30.27 42.62
N ASP A 18 -19.72 29.66 41.95
CA ASP A 18 -20.31 28.40 42.36
C ASP A 18 -19.25 27.29 42.21
N MET A 19 -18.54 27.01 43.29
CA MET A 19 -17.46 26.03 43.34
C MET A 19 -17.94 24.63 42.97
N ASP A 20 -19.20 24.27 43.24
CA ASP A 20 -19.74 22.95 42.89
C ASP A 20 -19.90 22.81 41.38
N LYS A 21 -20.32 23.87 40.69
CA LYS A 21 -20.35 23.91 39.22
C LYS A 21 -18.95 23.79 38.62
N VAL A 22 -17.96 24.46 39.21
CA VAL A 22 -16.56 24.36 38.77
C VAL A 22 -16.04 22.93 38.96
N LEU A 23 -16.24 22.33 40.13
CA LEU A 23 -15.84 20.95 40.42
C LEU A 23 -16.50 19.96 39.47
N LYS A 24 -17.80 20.12 39.18
CA LYS A 24 -18.52 19.28 38.22
C LYS A 24 -17.94 19.37 36.81
N ASN A 25 -17.60 20.58 36.35
CA ASN A 25 -16.97 20.78 35.04
C ASN A 25 -15.57 20.15 34.98
N ILE A 26 -14.78 20.27 36.06
CA ILE A 26 -13.46 19.64 36.16
C ILE A 26 -13.60 18.12 36.11
N GLN A 27 -14.54 17.55 36.88
CA GLN A 27 -14.78 16.10 36.88
C GLN A 27 -15.21 15.59 35.50
N TYR A 28 -16.14 16.29 34.84
CA TYR A 28 -16.56 15.94 33.49
C TYR A 28 -15.40 15.99 32.48
N THR A 29 -14.56 17.03 32.57
CA THR A 29 -13.36 17.15 31.72
C THR A 29 -12.39 16.00 31.99
N LEU A 30 -12.18 15.64 33.26
CA LEU A 30 -11.32 14.53 33.65
C LEU A 30 -11.83 13.21 33.05
N GLU A 31 -13.14 12.94 33.15
CA GLU A 31 -13.77 11.74 32.59
C GLU A 31 -13.59 11.64 31.07
N ILE A 32 -13.78 12.75 30.34
CA ILE A 32 -13.52 12.80 28.90
C ILE A 32 -12.05 12.51 28.60
N THR A 33 -11.12 13.21 29.26
CA THR A 33 -9.69 13.02 29.00
C THR A 33 -9.21 11.61 29.31
N GLN A 34 -9.77 10.96 30.35
CA GLN A 34 -9.48 9.58 30.69
C GLN A 34 -10.02 8.61 29.64
N TYR A 35 -11.22 8.88 29.10
CA TYR A 35 -11.77 8.12 27.99
C TYR A 35 -10.91 8.23 26.73
N GLU A 36 -10.53 9.46 26.35
CA GLU A 36 -9.66 9.71 25.19
C GLU A 36 -8.29 9.03 25.34
N GLN A 37 -7.70 9.07 26.55
CA GLN A 37 -6.45 8.37 26.85
C GLN A 37 -6.57 6.86 26.65
N ASN A 38 -7.68 6.26 27.08
CA ASN A 38 -7.94 4.83 26.88
C ASN A 38 -8.11 4.46 25.40
N GLU A 39 -8.81 5.30 24.63
CA GLU A 39 -8.96 5.07 23.18
C GLU A 39 -7.63 5.23 22.43
N LEU A 40 -6.82 6.22 22.79
CA LEU A 40 -5.46 6.37 22.27
C LEU A 40 -4.61 5.14 22.58
N GLN A 41 -4.67 4.62 23.81
CA GLN A 41 -3.93 3.42 24.21
C GLN A 41 -4.34 2.20 23.38
N LYS A 42 -5.64 2.02 23.10
CA LYS A 42 -6.12 0.95 22.21
C LYS A 42 -5.58 1.11 20.79
N MET A 43 -5.62 2.33 20.23
CA MET A 43 -5.06 2.60 18.90
C MET A 43 -3.54 2.34 18.85
N PHE A 44 -2.79 2.71 19.89
CA PHE A 44 -1.37 2.40 20.00
C PHE A 44 -1.09 0.89 19.98
N CYS A 45 -1.90 0.08 20.67
CA CYS A 45 -1.78 -1.38 20.59
C CYS A 45 -1.98 -1.89 19.16
N VAL A 46 -3.03 -1.44 18.47
CA VAL A 46 -3.29 -1.85 17.07
C VAL A 46 -2.14 -1.46 16.13
N VAL A 47 -1.61 -0.25 16.26
CA VAL A 47 -0.47 0.22 15.45
C VAL A 47 0.78 -0.60 15.75
N LYS A 48 1.05 -0.89 17.03
CA LYS A 48 2.19 -1.71 17.46
C LYS A 48 2.11 -3.13 16.88
N ASP A 49 0.95 -3.77 16.94
CA ASP A 49 0.76 -5.12 16.39
C ASP A 49 0.96 -5.13 14.87
N LYS A 50 0.42 -4.13 14.17
CA LYS A 50 0.61 -3.99 12.73
C LYS A 50 2.07 -3.75 12.36
N MET A 51 2.80 -2.96 13.16
CA MET A 51 4.23 -2.72 12.97
C MET A 51 5.03 -4.03 13.08
N HIS A 52 4.75 -4.85 14.10
CA HIS A 52 5.38 -6.16 14.26
C HIS A 52 5.06 -7.12 13.09
N CYS A 53 3.81 -7.12 12.58
CA CYS A 53 3.46 -7.89 11.39
C CYS A 53 4.28 -7.46 10.15
N LEU A 54 4.44 -6.15 9.94
CA LEU A 54 5.23 -5.61 8.82
C LEU A 54 6.71 -5.93 8.97
N GLU A 55 7.27 -5.86 10.18
CA GLU A 55 8.66 -6.25 10.46
C GLU A 55 8.90 -7.73 10.12
N SER A 56 7.97 -8.62 10.51
CA SER A 56 8.05 -10.04 10.17
C SER A 56 7.92 -10.31 8.67
N GLN A 57 7.12 -9.52 7.95
CA GLN A 57 7.00 -9.61 6.49
C GLN A 57 8.28 -9.15 5.81
N ASN A 58 8.84 -8.01 6.21
CA ASN A 58 10.11 -7.49 5.68
C ASN A 58 11.23 -8.50 5.87
N TYR A 59 11.33 -9.13 7.04
CA TYR A 59 12.33 -10.18 7.29
C TYR A 59 12.20 -11.37 6.31
N THR A 60 10.97 -11.78 6.00
CA THR A 60 10.71 -12.86 5.03
C THR A 60 11.15 -12.44 3.63
N ILE A 61 10.79 -11.22 3.21
CA ILE A 61 11.16 -10.68 1.89
C ILE A 61 12.69 -10.57 1.74
N GLU A 62 13.39 -10.06 2.75
CA GLU A 62 14.86 -9.98 2.75
C GLU A 62 15.54 -11.35 2.69
N LYS A 63 14.89 -12.39 3.22
CA LYS A 63 15.39 -13.77 3.10
C LYS A 63 15.21 -14.30 1.68
N GLU A 64 14.06 -14.06 1.06
CA GLU A 64 13.78 -14.46 -0.32
C GLU A 64 14.68 -13.72 -1.32
N GLU A 65 14.90 -12.42 -1.12
CA GLU A 65 15.81 -11.62 -1.95
C GLU A 65 17.24 -12.19 -1.92
N ARG A 66 17.74 -12.57 -0.74
CA ARG A 66 19.06 -13.20 -0.61
C ARG A 66 19.15 -14.54 -1.33
N ALA A 67 18.10 -15.36 -1.27
CA ALA A 67 18.05 -16.64 -1.98
C ALA A 67 18.07 -16.43 -3.50
N LEU A 68 17.23 -15.53 -4.02
CA LEU A 68 17.18 -15.21 -5.45
C LEU A 68 18.49 -14.60 -5.96
N LYS A 69 19.15 -13.77 -5.13
CA LYS A 69 20.46 -13.21 -5.49
C LYS A 69 21.52 -14.31 -5.62
N SER A 70 21.55 -15.27 -4.70
CA SER A 70 22.45 -16.43 -4.78
C SER A 70 22.18 -17.26 -6.05
N GLU A 71 20.91 -17.53 -6.36
CA GLU A 71 20.53 -18.26 -7.57
C GLU A 71 20.94 -17.51 -8.86
N ASN A 72 20.75 -16.19 -8.88
CA ASN A 72 21.18 -15.36 -9.99
C ASN A 72 22.70 -15.36 -10.18
N ASP A 73 23.47 -15.32 -9.09
CA ASP A 73 24.93 -15.39 -9.14
C ASP A 73 25.39 -16.76 -9.71
N GLU A 74 24.74 -17.86 -9.34
CA GLU A 74 24.99 -19.18 -9.93
C GLU A 74 24.66 -19.22 -11.44
N LEU A 75 23.52 -18.63 -11.84
CA LEU A 75 23.14 -18.55 -13.25
C LEU A 75 24.11 -17.72 -14.07
N GLN A 76 24.61 -16.60 -13.54
CA GLN A 76 25.63 -15.78 -14.19
C GLN A 76 26.93 -16.57 -14.40
N TYR A 77 27.35 -17.35 -13.40
CA TYR A 77 28.49 -18.25 -13.54
C TYR A 77 28.29 -19.25 -14.70
N PHE A 78 27.12 -19.89 -14.80
CA PHE A 78 26.83 -20.82 -15.90
C PHE A 78 26.80 -20.13 -17.27
N ILE A 79 26.27 -18.91 -17.36
CA ILE A 79 26.28 -18.13 -18.60
C ILE A 79 27.72 -17.83 -19.02
N GLN A 80 28.59 -17.47 -18.08
CA GLN A 80 30.00 -17.22 -18.34
C GLN A 80 30.73 -18.48 -18.83
N GLU A 81 30.49 -19.63 -18.20
CA GLU A 81 31.06 -20.93 -18.62
C GLU A 81 30.62 -21.30 -20.04
N LYS A 82 29.31 -21.19 -20.35
CA LYS A 82 28.79 -21.42 -21.71
C LYS A 82 29.40 -20.48 -22.73
N LYS A 83 29.61 -19.21 -22.38
CA LYS A 83 30.25 -18.23 -23.27
C LYS A 83 31.70 -18.61 -23.57
N GLN A 84 32.45 -19.14 -22.59
CA GLN A 84 33.81 -19.63 -22.81
C GLN A 84 33.84 -20.83 -23.75
N ILE A 85 32.94 -21.81 -23.56
CA ILE A 85 32.82 -22.98 -24.45
C ILE A 85 32.46 -22.54 -25.87
N LEU A 86 31.52 -21.61 -26.02
CA LEU A 86 31.13 -21.09 -27.33
C LEU A 86 32.32 -20.42 -28.04
N ASN A 87 33.11 -19.63 -27.32
CA ASN A 87 34.32 -19.01 -27.88
C ASN A 87 35.34 -20.07 -28.32
N GLN A 88 35.54 -21.14 -27.54
CA GLN A 88 36.43 -22.25 -27.92
C GLN A 88 35.94 -22.95 -29.20
N LEU A 89 34.64 -23.20 -29.31
CA LEU A 89 34.04 -23.79 -30.51
C LEU A 89 34.21 -22.89 -31.74
N ASN A 90 34.00 -21.59 -31.59
CA ASN A 90 34.19 -20.64 -32.68
C ASN A 90 35.66 -20.63 -33.17
N SER A 91 36.63 -20.64 -32.25
CA SER A 91 38.05 -20.75 -32.63
C SER A 91 38.37 -22.06 -33.37
N LEU A 92 37.72 -23.17 -33.01
CA LEU A 92 37.89 -24.45 -33.73
C LEU A 92 37.29 -24.40 -35.15
N ILE A 93 36.14 -23.73 -35.32
CA ILE A 93 35.54 -23.50 -36.63
C ILE A 93 36.47 -22.68 -37.51
N GLU A 94 37.02 -21.57 -36.99
CA GLU A 94 37.99 -20.73 -37.71
C GLU A 94 39.22 -21.52 -38.19
N ILE A 95 39.79 -22.38 -37.33
CA ILE A 95 40.94 -23.24 -37.72
C ILE A 95 40.55 -24.21 -38.84
N HIS A 96 39.35 -24.80 -38.76
CA HIS A 96 38.88 -25.75 -39.76
C HIS A 96 38.62 -25.06 -41.12
N GLU A 97 38.07 -23.85 -41.12
CA GLU A 97 37.84 -23.07 -42.34
C GLU A 97 39.17 -22.72 -43.03
N VAL A 98 40.18 -22.26 -42.28
CA VAL A 98 41.52 -21.98 -42.82
C VAL A 98 42.20 -23.25 -43.35
N SER A 99 42.03 -24.38 -42.68
CA SER A 99 42.63 -25.66 -43.11
C SER A 99 41.99 -26.26 -44.37
N GLN A 100 40.78 -25.83 -44.75
CA GLN A 100 40.14 -26.27 -46.00
C GLN A 100 40.66 -25.54 -47.24
N GLU A 101 41.28 -24.35 -47.08
CA GLU A 101 41.88 -23.61 -48.18
C GLU A 101 43.26 -24.17 -48.57
N ASP A 102 43.97 -24.84 -47.64
CA ASP A 102 45.24 -25.53 -47.89
C ASP A 102 45.06 -27.07 -47.92
N GLN A 103 44.69 -27.60 -49.08
CA GLN A 103 44.78 -29.04 -49.39
C GLN A 103 46.23 -29.55 -49.27
N GLN A 104 46.59 -30.10 -48.11
CA GLN A 104 47.21 -31.41 -47.89
C GLN A 104 47.52 -31.54 -46.39
N LEU A 105 46.58 -32.07 -45.58
CA LEU A 105 46.84 -32.32 -44.16
C LEU A 105 46.53 -33.75 -43.72
N ASP A 106 47.54 -34.25 -43.00
CA ASP A 106 47.79 -35.58 -42.46
C ASP A 106 46.89 -35.86 -41.24
N GLY A 107 46.52 -37.13 -41.05
CA GLY A 107 45.33 -37.57 -40.29
C GLY A 107 45.34 -37.49 -38.76
N ASP A 108 46.37 -36.91 -38.14
CA ASP A 108 46.60 -37.09 -36.68
C ASP A 108 45.89 -36.06 -35.77
N SER A 109 45.47 -34.89 -36.28
CA SER A 109 44.76 -33.89 -35.45
C SER A 109 43.28 -34.23 -35.19
N SER A 110 42.67 -35.09 -35.99
CA SER A 110 41.24 -35.43 -35.91
C SER A 110 40.88 -36.31 -34.70
N ILE A 111 41.87 -36.97 -34.08
CA ILE A 111 41.65 -37.96 -33.01
C ILE A 111 41.37 -37.30 -31.65
N ASN A 112 41.87 -36.09 -31.41
CA ASN A 112 41.75 -35.42 -30.10
C ASN A 112 40.34 -34.79 -29.89
N ILE A 113 39.73 -34.27 -30.95
CA ILE A 113 38.40 -33.62 -30.90
C ILE A 113 37.27 -34.62 -30.61
N TYR A 114 37.36 -35.83 -31.18
CA TYR A 114 36.36 -36.89 -30.97
C TYR A 114 36.30 -37.35 -29.50
N HIS A 115 37.44 -37.31 -28.79
CA HIS A 115 37.52 -37.72 -27.40
C HIS A 115 36.94 -36.67 -26.43
N ILE A 116 36.98 -35.38 -26.79
CA ILE A 116 36.35 -34.29 -26.01
C ILE A 116 34.83 -34.33 -26.16
N LEU A 117 34.30 -34.61 -27.36
CA LEU A 117 32.85 -34.73 -27.59
C LEU A 117 32.24 -35.98 -26.94
N GLN A 118 32.97 -37.10 -26.88
CA GLN A 118 32.47 -38.33 -26.25
C GLN A 118 32.43 -38.28 -24.70
N THR A 119 33.19 -37.39 -24.07
CA THR A 119 33.18 -37.23 -22.61
C THR A 119 32.11 -36.26 -22.12
N TYR A 120 31.50 -35.48 -23.02
CA TYR A 120 30.42 -34.55 -22.72
C TYR A 120 29.09 -35.29 -22.51
N THR A 121 28.84 -35.75 -21.29
CA THR A 121 27.54 -36.31 -20.91
C THR A 121 26.59 -35.16 -20.53
N PRO A 122 25.45 -34.98 -21.23
CA PRO A 122 24.52 -33.90 -20.93
C PRO A 122 23.79 -34.19 -19.61
N ARG A 123 24.39 -33.77 -18.48
CA ARG A 123 23.89 -34.07 -17.13
C ARG A 123 22.58 -33.39 -16.74
N LYS A 124 22.00 -32.47 -17.53
CA LYS A 124 20.86 -31.64 -17.08
C LYS A 124 19.70 -31.46 -18.08
N GLN A 125 19.41 -32.44 -18.93
CA GLN A 125 18.21 -32.38 -19.78
C GLN A 125 16.89 -32.43 -18.98
N LYS A 126 16.88 -33.06 -17.79
CA LYS A 126 15.69 -33.13 -16.91
C LYS A 126 15.33 -31.79 -16.27
N VAL A 127 16.31 -31.00 -15.82
CA VAL A 127 16.06 -29.72 -15.12
C VAL A 127 15.32 -28.74 -16.02
N GLY A 128 15.68 -28.65 -17.31
CA GLY A 128 14.98 -27.77 -18.25
C GLY A 128 13.53 -28.19 -18.51
N ILE A 129 13.24 -29.50 -18.52
CA ILE A 129 11.88 -30.02 -18.69
C ILE A 129 11.03 -29.70 -17.45
N ASP A 130 11.58 -29.86 -16.25
CA ASP A 130 10.87 -29.54 -15.00
C ASP A 130 10.57 -28.05 -14.89
N THR A 131 11.52 -27.18 -15.29
CA THR A 131 11.28 -25.73 -15.35
C THR A 131 10.19 -25.37 -16.36
N LEU A 132 10.20 -25.98 -17.55
CA LEU A 132 9.15 -25.76 -18.56
C LEU A 132 7.76 -26.19 -18.08
N LEU A 133 7.66 -27.32 -17.37
CA LEU A 133 6.40 -27.78 -16.79
C LEU A 133 5.89 -26.83 -15.70
N ASN A 134 6.79 -26.28 -14.88
CA ASN A 134 6.42 -25.28 -13.87
C ASN A 134 5.91 -23.98 -14.51
N ILE A 135 6.60 -23.46 -15.53
CA ILE A 135 6.17 -22.27 -16.27
C ILE A 135 4.77 -22.50 -16.86
N GLN A 136 4.54 -23.65 -17.50
CA GLN A 136 3.24 -23.97 -18.10
C GLN A 136 2.12 -24.03 -17.04
N LYS A 137 2.42 -24.52 -15.83
CA LYS A 137 1.47 -24.54 -14.72
C LYS A 137 1.15 -23.14 -14.20
N GLU A 138 2.17 -22.28 -14.07
CA GLU A 138 1.99 -20.89 -13.64
C GLU A 138 1.17 -20.08 -14.66
N GLU A 139 1.40 -20.28 -15.96
CA GLU A 139 0.60 -19.66 -17.02
C GLU A 139 -0.90 -20.02 -16.91
N GLN A 140 -1.21 -21.29 -16.62
CA GLN A 140 -2.59 -21.72 -16.40
C GLN A 140 -3.22 -21.06 -15.17
N GLN A 141 -2.46 -20.90 -14.08
CA GLN A 141 -2.95 -20.22 -12.87
C GLN A 141 -3.21 -18.73 -13.14
N ILE A 142 -2.33 -18.06 -13.88
CA ILE A 142 -2.52 -16.65 -14.26
C ILE A 142 -3.80 -16.50 -15.09
N LEU A 143 -4.08 -17.42 -16.02
CA LEU A 143 -5.29 -17.38 -16.83
C LEU A 143 -6.56 -17.55 -15.98
N GLN A 144 -6.54 -18.46 -15.00
CA GLN A 144 -7.64 -18.64 -14.06
C GLN A 144 -7.90 -17.38 -13.23
N LEU A 145 -6.85 -16.75 -12.70
CA LEU A 145 -6.96 -15.51 -11.92
C LEU A 145 -7.51 -14.35 -12.75
N LYS A 146 -7.11 -14.21 -14.02
CA LYS A 146 -7.68 -13.19 -14.93
C LYS A 146 -9.19 -13.36 -15.12
N THR A 147 -9.65 -14.61 -15.24
CA THR A 147 -11.07 -14.93 -15.42
C THR A 147 -11.89 -14.59 -14.17
N LEU A 148 -11.33 -14.89 -12.98
CA LEU A 148 -11.92 -14.53 -11.70
C LEU A 148 -12.02 -13.00 -11.53
N LEU A 149 -10.95 -12.28 -11.84
CA LEU A 149 -10.91 -10.81 -11.75
C LEU A 149 -11.98 -10.18 -12.64
N GLN A 150 -12.10 -10.64 -13.89
CA GLN A 150 -13.14 -10.16 -14.80
C GLN A 150 -14.56 -10.46 -14.29
N THR A 151 -14.76 -11.60 -13.61
CA THR A 151 -16.05 -11.95 -13.00
C THR A 151 -16.40 -10.97 -11.87
N ILE A 152 -15.44 -10.65 -11.01
CA ILE A 152 -15.61 -9.70 -9.90
C ILE A 152 -15.91 -8.29 -10.44
N GLU A 153 -15.21 -7.86 -11.49
CA GLU A 153 -15.45 -6.57 -12.14
C GLU A 153 -16.86 -6.48 -12.70
N ASN A 154 -17.33 -7.51 -13.40
CA ASN A 154 -18.69 -7.57 -13.93
C ASN A 154 -19.75 -7.54 -12.83
N GLN A 155 -19.54 -8.29 -11.73
CA GLN A 155 -20.43 -8.27 -10.58
C GLN A 155 -20.45 -6.90 -9.90
N THR A 156 -19.29 -6.26 -9.76
CA THR A 156 -19.17 -4.92 -9.17
C THR A 156 -19.86 -3.86 -10.04
N ALA A 157 -19.70 -3.95 -11.36
CA ALA A 157 -20.40 -3.09 -12.31
C ALA A 157 -21.92 -3.29 -12.23
N ALA A 158 -22.40 -4.53 -12.14
CA ALA A 158 -23.83 -4.82 -11.98
C ALA A 158 -24.38 -4.28 -10.65
N LEU A 159 -23.64 -4.43 -9.54
CA LEU A 159 -24.00 -3.84 -8.26
C LEU A 159 -24.02 -2.31 -8.30
N ASN A 160 -23.10 -1.70 -9.04
CA ASN A 160 -23.04 -0.26 -9.22
C ASN A 160 -24.22 0.29 -10.04
N MET A 161 -24.79 -0.50 -10.94
CA MET A 161 -25.96 -0.14 -11.75
C MET A 161 -27.30 -0.37 -11.04
N ASN A 162 -27.32 -1.08 -9.90
CA ASN A 162 -28.53 -1.17 -9.09
C ASN A 162 -28.76 0.18 -8.39
N ASP A 163 -29.90 0.81 -8.66
CA ASP A 163 -30.37 2.10 -8.11
C ASP A 163 -30.53 2.12 -6.56
N LEU A 164 -30.15 1.04 -5.89
CA LEU A 164 -30.16 0.89 -4.43
C LEU A 164 -29.13 1.78 -3.71
N PHE A 165 -28.25 2.46 -4.46
CA PHE A 165 -27.25 3.37 -3.90
C PHE A 165 -27.36 4.78 -4.47
N TRP A 166 -27.42 5.77 -3.57
CA TRP A 166 -27.39 7.19 -3.93
C TRP A 166 -26.16 7.87 -3.33
N SER A 167 -25.73 8.99 -3.93
CA SER A 167 -24.57 9.74 -3.46
C SER A 167 -25.02 10.99 -2.72
N CYS A 168 -24.49 11.21 -1.52
CA CYS A 168 -24.88 12.37 -0.73
C CYS A 168 -24.26 13.65 -1.28
N ILE A 169 -25.05 14.64 -1.70
CA ILE A 169 -24.55 15.92 -2.26
C ILE A 169 -23.71 16.75 -1.28
N ARG A 170 -23.77 16.42 0.02
CA ARG A 170 -23.08 17.17 1.08
C ARG A 170 -21.68 16.64 1.37
N CYS A 171 -21.53 15.32 1.40
CA CYS A 171 -20.29 14.66 1.81
C CYS A 171 -19.73 13.70 0.75
N ASN A 172 -20.43 13.54 -0.39
CA ASN A 172 -20.13 12.62 -1.49
C ASN A 172 -19.98 11.15 -1.09
N LYS A 173 -20.47 10.75 0.09
CA LYS A 173 -20.53 9.34 0.46
C LYS A 173 -21.65 8.65 -0.31
N ARG A 174 -21.36 7.45 -0.82
CA ARG A 174 -22.34 6.56 -1.43
C ARG A 174 -23.03 5.77 -0.33
N LEU A 175 -24.36 5.80 -0.32
CA LEU A 175 -25.19 5.23 0.74
C LEU A 175 -26.23 4.31 0.13
N GLN A 176 -26.55 3.25 0.86
CA GLN A 176 -27.65 2.35 0.49
C GLN A 176 -28.99 3.01 0.86
N GLU A 177 -30.02 2.75 0.05
CA GLU A 177 -31.39 3.14 0.37
C GLU A 177 -31.82 2.57 1.74
N GLY A 178 -32.42 3.42 2.59
CA GLY A 178 -32.75 3.08 3.99
C GLY A 178 -31.66 3.37 5.02
N GLN A 179 -30.40 3.61 4.63
CA GLN A 179 -29.29 3.95 5.53
C GLN A 179 -29.06 5.47 5.65
N ASN A 180 -30.12 6.25 5.89
CA ASN A 180 -30.01 7.70 6.11
C ASN A 180 -29.88 8.04 7.60
N GLU A 181 -28.78 7.64 8.22
CA GLU A 181 -28.47 7.96 9.60
C GLU A 181 -27.99 9.41 9.76
N GLN A 182 -28.08 9.98 10.98
CA GLN A 182 -27.56 11.32 11.30
C GLN A 182 -26.02 11.32 11.43
N THR A 183 -25.34 10.79 10.42
CA THR A 183 -23.87 10.61 10.38
C THR A 183 -23.21 11.43 9.26
N CYS A 184 -23.97 12.28 8.56
CA CYS A 184 -23.44 13.14 7.52
C CYS A 184 -22.64 14.29 8.14
N ILE A 185 -21.32 14.23 8.03
CA ILE A 185 -20.41 15.31 8.39
C ILE A 185 -20.20 16.18 7.13
N TYR A 186 -20.58 17.45 7.20
CA TYR A 186 -20.52 18.36 6.04
C TYR A 186 -20.33 19.82 6.43
N HIS A 187 -19.93 20.64 5.46
CA HIS A 187 -19.86 22.09 5.59
C HIS A 187 -21.15 22.74 5.09
N SER A 188 -21.84 23.49 5.96
CA SER A 188 -23.03 24.26 5.55
C SER A 188 -22.72 25.63 4.94
N GLY A 189 -21.45 26.05 4.98
CA GLY A 189 -20.96 27.30 4.42
C GLY A 189 -20.56 27.17 2.95
N LYS A 190 -20.38 28.30 2.27
CA LYS A 190 -19.85 28.33 0.90
C LYS A 190 -18.33 28.17 0.94
N LEU A 191 -17.76 27.53 -0.08
CA LEU A 191 -16.31 27.55 -0.30
C LEU A 191 -15.90 28.95 -0.77
N LYS A 192 -14.84 29.50 -0.18
CA LYS A 192 -14.21 30.77 -0.59
C LYS A 192 -12.72 30.56 -0.74
N TYR A 193 -12.11 31.33 -1.64
CA TYR A 193 -10.68 31.28 -1.88
C TYR A 193 -9.98 32.41 -1.12
N TYR A 194 -9.35 32.04 -0.01
CA TYR A 194 -8.54 32.87 0.89
C TYR A 194 -7.80 31.93 1.85
N SER A 195 -7.05 32.45 2.82
CA SER A 195 -6.31 31.62 3.78
C SER A 195 -7.20 30.92 4.83
N CYS A 196 -7.15 29.59 4.86
CA CYS A 196 -7.64 28.72 5.92
C CYS A 196 -7.03 29.12 7.27
N ARG A 197 -7.83 29.20 8.34
CA ARG A 197 -7.34 29.61 9.66
C ARG A 197 -6.39 28.62 10.31
N THR A 198 -6.43 27.34 9.92
CA THR A 198 -5.61 26.29 10.54
C THR A 198 -4.28 26.10 9.80
N CYS A 199 -4.31 25.95 8.48
CA CYS A 199 -3.12 25.62 7.68
C CYS A 199 -2.69 26.70 6.69
N GLY A 200 -3.45 27.78 6.53
CA GLY A 200 -3.15 28.84 5.56
C GLY A 200 -3.49 28.52 4.10
N ALA A 201 -4.02 27.34 3.78
CA ALA A 201 -4.41 26.95 2.42
C ALA A 201 -5.37 27.95 1.77
N ASP A 202 -5.34 28.06 0.43
CA ASP A 202 -6.05 29.07 -0.37
C ASP A 202 -7.57 28.85 -0.49
N GLU A 203 -8.13 27.88 0.22
CA GLU A 203 -9.57 27.65 0.28
C GLU A 203 -10.07 27.39 1.70
N TYR A 204 -11.28 27.86 1.99
CA TYR A 204 -11.93 27.60 3.28
C TYR A 204 -13.46 27.63 3.16
N PHE A 205 -14.14 26.95 4.09
CA PHE A 205 -15.60 27.00 4.19
C PHE A 205 -16.06 28.09 5.16
N THR A 206 -17.03 28.92 4.75
CA THR A 206 -17.50 30.04 5.58
C THR A 206 -18.19 29.63 6.89
N CYS A 207 -18.51 28.35 7.10
CA CYS A 207 -19.13 27.92 8.36
C CYS A 207 -18.13 27.78 9.51
N CYS A 208 -16.86 27.49 9.22
CA CYS A 208 -15.85 27.20 10.24
C CYS A 208 -14.49 27.86 9.97
N HIS A 209 -14.32 28.48 8.80
CA HIS A 209 -13.05 29.09 8.38
C HIS A 209 -11.88 28.10 8.23
N GLN A 210 -12.19 26.83 7.93
CA GLN A 210 -11.23 25.75 7.71
C GLN A 210 -11.36 25.19 6.30
N CYS A 211 -10.27 24.69 5.73
CA CYS A 211 -10.25 23.97 4.45
C CYS A 211 -10.75 22.54 4.61
N ARG A 212 -10.93 21.84 3.49
CA ARG A 212 -11.38 20.43 3.45
C ARG A 212 -10.41 19.48 4.17
N ASP A 213 -9.11 19.75 4.10
CA ASP A 213 -8.07 18.88 4.68
C ASP A 213 -7.96 19.04 6.20
N CYS A 214 -8.18 20.25 6.71
CA CYS A 214 -8.16 20.51 8.15
C CYS A 214 -9.43 20.02 8.85
N ASN A 215 -10.56 20.02 8.15
CA ASN A 215 -11.84 19.59 8.71
C ASN A 215 -12.76 19.07 7.60
N SER A 216 -13.17 17.80 7.71
CA SER A 216 -14.07 17.16 6.75
C SER A 216 -15.51 17.70 6.82
N GLY A 217 -15.91 18.34 7.92
CA GLY A 217 -17.20 19.03 8.03
C GLY A 217 -17.46 19.66 9.40
N CYS A 218 -18.03 20.86 9.40
CA CYS A 218 -18.34 21.63 10.61
C CYS A 218 -19.70 21.28 11.25
N LYS A 219 -20.55 20.48 10.59
CA LYS A 219 -21.89 20.09 11.06
C LYS A 219 -22.16 18.62 10.83
N ILE A 220 -22.98 18.04 11.69
CA ILE A 220 -23.50 16.68 11.59
C ILE A 220 -25.00 16.75 11.27
N GLY A 221 -25.49 15.89 10.39
CA GLY A 221 -26.92 15.76 10.11
C GLY A 221 -27.26 14.56 9.23
N LEU A 222 -28.46 14.57 8.66
CA LEU A 222 -28.88 13.57 7.67
C LEU A 222 -28.16 13.79 6.33
N HIS A 223 -27.88 12.68 5.65
CA HIS A 223 -27.41 12.69 4.29
C HIS A 223 -28.53 13.17 3.35
N LYS A 224 -28.16 13.76 2.21
CA LYS A 224 -29.10 14.30 1.22
C LYS A 224 -28.76 13.80 -0.18
N PRO A 225 -29.72 13.24 -0.95
CA PRO A 225 -29.51 12.87 -2.35
C PRO A 225 -29.16 14.06 -3.22
#